data_AF-A0AAU7GR49-F1
#
_entry.id   AF-A0AAU7GR49-F1
#
_cell.length_a   1.000
_cell.length_b   1.000
_cell.length_c   1.000
_cell.angle_alpha   90.00
_cell.angle_beta   90.00
_cell.angle_gamma   90.00
#
_symmetry.space_group_name_H-M   'P 1'
#
loop_
_entity.id
_entity.type
_entity.pdbx_description
1 polymer ?
#
loop_
_entity_poly.entity_id
_entity_poly.type
_entity_poly.pdbx_seq_one_letter_code
_entity_poly.pdbx_strand_id
1 'polypeptide(L)'
;MVSLIRNKGNTSTGVHMLQRAGKQFKFRCDMDTLKRLTSRSVKPEFEYLFRKRTDGVYHSELFDSIDEGKIVLCQFVQKVTGEPCTA
;
A
#
# COMPACT_ATOMS: atom_id res chain seq x y z
N MET A 1 13.65 7.52 -0.41
CA MET A 1 13.01 6.69 -1.45
C MET A 1 12.87 5.27 -0.94
N VAL A 2 11.64 4.83 -0.71
CA VAL A 2 11.31 3.52 -0.12
C VAL A 2 11.00 2.51 -1.22
N SER A 3 11.61 1.33 -1.18
CA SER A 3 11.25 0.23 -2.09
C SER A 3 10.14 -0.62 -1.48
N LEU A 4 9.07 -0.82 -2.24
CA LEU A 4 7.95 -1.69 -1.88
C LEU A 4 8.12 -3.12 -2.42
N ILE A 5 9.20 -3.38 -3.17
CA ILE A 5 9.53 -4.70 -3.71
C ILE A 5 9.86 -5.66 -2.57
N ARG A 6 9.25 -6.85 -2.58
CA ARG A 6 9.60 -7.93 -1.65
C ARG A 6 10.73 -8.77 -2.24
N ASN A 7 11.91 -8.68 -1.62
CA ASN A 7 13.08 -9.48 -2.02
C ASN A 7 13.06 -10.94 -1.49
N LYS A 8 12.09 -11.31 -0.64
CA LYS A 8 11.98 -12.68 -0.08
C LYS A 8 10.53 -13.17 0.00
N GLY A 9 10.28 -14.34 -0.59
CA GLY A 9 9.06 -15.16 -0.40
C GLY A 9 8.17 -15.31 -1.64
N ASN A 10 7.44 -16.43 -1.71
CA ASN A 10 6.37 -16.71 -2.69
C ASN A 10 5.22 -15.72 -2.49
N THR A 11 5.34 -14.52 -3.07
CA THR A 11 4.24 -13.56 -3.14
C THR A 11 3.76 -13.50 -4.57
N SER A 12 2.45 -13.65 -4.77
CA SER A 12 1.82 -13.67 -6.09
C SER A 12 1.98 -12.36 -6.87
N THR A 13 2.45 -11.29 -6.21
CA THR A 13 2.58 -9.94 -6.74
C THR A 13 4.00 -9.37 -6.63
N GLY A 14 4.90 -9.97 -5.83
CA GLY A 14 6.26 -9.46 -5.61
C GLY A 14 6.35 -8.13 -4.83
N VAL A 15 5.24 -7.59 -4.33
CA VAL A 15 5.17 -6.23 -3.74
C VAL A 15 4.49 -6.24 -2.38
N HIS A 16 5.03 -5.50 -1.41
CA HIS A 16 4.43 -5.30 -0.09
C HIS A 16 3.04 -4.68 -0.23
N MET A 17 2.08 -5.14 0.58
CA MET A 17 0.70 -4.61 0.64
C MET A 17 -0.17 -4.90 -0.60
N LEU A 18 0.40 -5.21 -1.76
CA LEU A 18 -0.32 -5.60 -2.97
C LEU A 18 -0.67 -7.09 -2.94
N GLN A 19 -1.95 -7.41 -3.14
CA GLN A 19 -2.50 -8.76 -3.03
C GLN A 19 -3.38 -9.09 -4.23
N ARG A 20 -3.42 -10.37 -4.60
CA ARG A 20 -4.36 -10.89 -5.60
C ARG A 20 -5.75 -11.04 -4.99
N ALA A 21 -6.76 -10.55 -5.68
CA ALA A 21 -8.18 -10.68 -5.34
C ALA A 21 -8.91 -11.35 -6.52
N GLY A 22 -8.89 -12.69 -6.56
CA GLY A 22 -9.44 -13.46 -7.67
C GLY A 22 -8.64 -13.26 -8.96
N LYS A 23 -9.26 -12.68 -10.00
CA LYS A 23 -8.61 -12.33 -11.27
C LYS A 23 -7.97 -10.93 -11.26
N GLN A 24 -8.25 -10.12 -10.24
CA GLN A 24 -7.78 -8.75 -10.11
C GLN A 24 -6.79 -8.60 -8.95
N PHE A 25 -6.32 -7.39 -8.72
CA PHE A 25 -5.35 -7.02 -7.69
C PHE A 25 -5.90 -5.90 -6.82
N LYS A 26 -5.44 -5.81 -5.57
CA LYS A 26 -5.73 -4.67 -4.68
C LYS A 26 -4.63 -4.55 -3.67
N PHE A 27 -4.43 -3.35 -3.11
CA PHE A 27 -3.55 -3.20 -1.97
C PHE A 27 -4.32 -2.95 -0.67
N ARG A 28 -3.74 -3.45 0.41
CA ARG A 28 -4.24 -3.27 1.77
C ARG A 28 -3.12 -2.84 2.67
N CYS A 29 -3.34 -1.77 3.43
CA CYS A 29 -2.34 -1.26 4.35
C CYS A 29 -2.99 -0.63 5.58
N ASP A 30 -2.31 -0.73 6.70
CA ASP A 30 -2.62 -0.03 7.95
C ASP A 30 -1.53 1.01 8.24
N MET A 31 -1.81 1.93 9.16
CA MET A 31 -0.90 3.02 9.50
C MET A 31 0.43 2.52 10.11
N ASP A 32 0.41 1.44 10.87
CA ASP A 32 1.62 0.89 11.50
C ASP A 32 2.54 0.22 10.48
N THR A 33 1.98 -0.46 9.49
CA THR A 33 2.70 -1.04 8.35
C THR A 33 3.33 0.06 7.51
N LEU A 34 2.62 1.15 7.23
CA LEU A 34 3.18 2.31 6.53
C LEU A 34 4.32 2.95 7.32
N LYS A 35 4.15 3.13 8.63
CA LYS A 35 5.19 3.67 9.52
C LYS A 35 6.43 2.79 9.57
N ARG A 36 6.26 1.46 9.62
CA ARG A 36 7.38 0.50 9.58
C ARG A 36 8.13 0.52 8.25
N LEU A 37 7.42 0.67 7.14
CA LEU A 37 8.04 0.67 5.81
C LEU A 37 8.70 2.00 5.44
N THR A 38 8.07 3.11 5.81
CA THR A 38 8.50 4.46 5.38
C THR A 38 9.24 5.23 6.46
N SER A 39 9.27 4.72 7.70
CA SER A 39 9.73 5.44 8.90
C SER A 39 8.98 6.75 9.16
N ARG A 40 7.84 6.96 8.49
CA ARG A 40 6.99 8.16 8.58
C ARG A 40 5.58 7.75 8.96
N SER A 41 5.00 8.48 9.91
CA SER A 41 3.57 8.34 10.20
C SER A 41 2.74 8.85 9.03
N VAL A 42 1.52 8.32 8.89
CA VAL A 42 0.50 8.89 8.01
C VAL A 42 0.20 10.32 8.47
N LYS A 43 0.08 11.25 7.52
CA LYS A 43 -0.25 12.64 7.85
C LYS A 43 -1.66 12.72 8.45
N PRO A 44 -1.91 13.61 9.43
CA PRO A 44 -3.20 13.72 10.10
C PRO A 44 -4.39 13.88 9.15
N GLU A 45 -4.22 14.61 8.04
CA GLU A 45 -5.29 14.83 7.04
C GLU A 45 -5.72 13.56 6.30
N PHE A 46 -4.93 12.47 6.35
CA PHE A 46 -5.23 11.20 5.69
C PHE A 46 -5.57 10.06 6.67
N GLU A 47 -5.48 10.26 7.98
CA GLU A 47 -5.80 9.23 8.97
C GLU A 47 -7.24 8.72 8.86
N TYR A 48 -8.17 9.58 8.42
CA TYR A 48 -9.57 9.21 8.21
C TYR A 48 -9.73 8.03 7.23
N LEU A 49 -8.80 7.84 6.29
CA LEU A 49 -8.82 6.73 5.33
C LEU A 49 -8.71 5.37 6.01
N PHE A 50 -8.01 5.31 7.14
CA PHE A 50 -7.78 4.08 7.91
C PHE A 50 -8.84 3.87 8.98
N ARG A 51 -9.49 4.95 9.44
CA ARG A 51 -10.55 4.89 10.46
C ARG A 51 -11.94 4.56 9.89
N LYS A 52 -12.11 4.52 8.56
CA LYS A 52 -13.39 4.17 7.91
C LYS A 52 -13.85 2.73 8.19
N ARG A 53 -12.91 1.83 8.48
CA ARG A 53 -13.21 0.42 8.74
C ARG A 53 -12.83 0.07 10.17
N THR A 54 -13.59 -0.84 10.78
CA THR A 54 -13.34 -1.35 12.13
C THR A 54 -12.03 -2.11 12.27
N ASP A 55 -11.48 -2.63 11.17
CA ASP A 55 -10.19 -3.31 11.13
C ASP A 55 -8.99 -2.35 11.09
N GLY A 56 -9.20 -1.04 10.89
CA GLY A 56 -8.12 -0.06 10.80
C GLY A 56 -7.28 -0.18 9.52
N VAL A 57 -7.71 -0.99 8.55
CA VAL A 57 -6.97 -1.29 7.33
C VAL A 57 -7.62 -0.57 6.15
N TYR A 58 -6.84 0.21 5.42
CA TYR A 58 -7.26 0.76 4.13
C TYR A 58 -7.30 -0.33 3.08
N HIS A 59 -8.39 -0.41 2.31
CA HIS A 59 -8.53 -1.26 1.13
C HIS A 59 -8.65 -0.37 -0.10
N SER A 60 -7.78 -0.59 -1.09
CA SER A 60 -7.92 0.05 -2.39
C SER A 60 -9.08 -0.54 -3.19
N GLU A 61 -9.40 0.13 -4.30
CA GLU A 61 -10.15 -0.44 -5.40
C GLU A 61 -9.41 -1.63 -6.03
N LEU A 62 -10.10 -2.35 -6.90
CA LEU A 62 -9.54 -3.48 -7.65
C LEU A 62 -8.87 -2.96 -8.93
N PHE A 63 -7.72 -3.51 -9.25
CA PHE A 63 -6.92 -3.23 -10.44
C PHE A 63 -6.85 -4.46 -11.32
N ASP A 64 -6.83 -4.27 -12.63
CA ASP A 64 -6.76 -5.37 -13.60
C ASP A 64 -5.33 -5.88 -13.81
N SER A 65 -4.32 -5.07 -13.47
CA SER A 65 -2.91 -5.43 -13.60
C SER A 65 -2.13 -5.19 -12.31
N ILE A 66 -1.02 -5.92 -12.16
CA ILE A 66 -0.06 -5.72 -11.06
C ILE A 66 0.58 -4.34 -11.20
N ASP A 67 1.00 -3.96 -12.41
CA ASP A 67 1.72 -2.70 -12.67
C ASP A 67 0.88 -1.47 -12.33
N GLU A 68 -0.41 -1.49 -12.65
CA GLU A 68 -1.33 -0.45 -12.21
C GLU A 68 -1.41 -0.39 -10.68
N GLY A 69 -1.60 -1.55 -10.03
CA GLY A 69 -1.63 -1.64 -8.57
C GLY A 69 -0.35 -1.12 -7.90
N LYS A 70 0.82 -1.34 -8.52
CA LYS A 70 2.11 -0.82 -8.06
C LYS A 70 2.19 0.69 -8.15
N ILE A 71 1.83 1.26 -9.30
CA ILE A 71 1.85 2.70 -9.54
C ILE A 71 0.94 3.42 -8.54
N VAL A 72 -0.31 2.94 -8.40
CA VAL A 72 -1.28 3.55 -7.50
C VAL A 72 -0.87 3.38 -6.04
N LEU A 73 -0.30 2.22 -5.66
CA LEU A 73 0.24 2.03 -4.32
C LEU A 73 1.37 3.02 -4.02
N CYS A 74 2.29 3.23 -4.97
CA CYS A 74 3.38 4.17 -4.78
C CYS A 74 2.87 5.61 -4.60
N GLN A 75 1.95 6.03 -5.48
CA GLN A 75 1.30 7.33 -5.38
C GLN A 75 0.54 7.49 -4.06
N PHE A 76 -0.14 6.43 -3.60
CA PHE A 76 -0.85 6.42 -2.33
C PHE A 76 0.11 6.62 -1.15
N VAL A 77 1.19 5.84 -1.07
CA VAL A 77 2.21 5.95 -0.01
C VAL A 77 2.79 7.36 0.01
N GLN A 78 3.23 7.87 -1.14
CA GLN A 78 3.77 9.23 -1.24
C GLN A 78 2.76 10.29 -0.82
N LYS A 79 1.49 10.14 -1.18
CA LYS A 79 0.42 11.06 -0.78
C LYS A 79 0.23 11.08 0.73
N VAL A 80 0.12 9.90 1.36
CA VAL A 80 -0.26 9.78 2.77
C VAL A 80 0.89 9.93 3.75
N THR A 81 2.14 9.64 3.36
CA THR A 81 3.32 9.79 4.24
C THR A 81 4.26 10.92 3.81
N GLY A 82 4.16 11.38 2.56
CA GLY A 82 5.10 12.34 1.97
C GLY A 82 6.40 11.72 1.45
N GLU A 83 6.61 10.41 1.62
CA GLU A 83 7.86 9.75 1.24
C GLU A 83 7.75 9.16 -0.19
N PRO A 84 8.66 9.51 -1.11
CA PRO A 84 8.67 8.90 -2.44
C PRO A 84 8.99 7.40 -2.34
N CYS A 85 8.35 6.61 -3.20
CA CYS A 85 8.56 5.16 -3.22
C CYS A 85 8.56 4.58 -4.63
N THR A 86 9.07 3.36 -4.72
CA THR A 86 9.21 2.57 -5.95
C THR A 86 8.71 1.15 -5.73
N ALA A 87 8.18 0.50 -6.77
CA ALA A 87 7.58 -0.84 -6.71
C ALA A 87 7.79 -1.61 -8.02
#